data_AF-A0A087YFX0-F1
#
_entry.id   AF-A0A087YFX0-F1
#
_cell.length_a   1.000
_cell.length_b   1.000
_cell.length_c   1.000
_cell.angle_alpha   90.00
_cell.angle_beta   90.00
_cell.angle_gamma   90.00
#
_symmetry.space_group_name_H-M   'P 1'
#
loop_
_entity.id
_entity.type
_entity.pdbx_description
1 polymer ?
#
loop_
_entity_poly.entity_id
_entity_poly.type
_entity_poly.pdbx_seq_one_letter_code
_entity_poly.pdbx_strand_id
1 'polypeptide(L)'
;MQSRIFNACVFLGLFCACSALSCRWMEHRFRPYSGNSLDLLDVMAKNMTNSTDGENTVPFPDHLYSQASKASAEGKLSFAVHILKEVSALFEEDQNSASWQEVTVENFLNVVNRQADELHSCIKGHSHMKKRNTKLHLYFKRLSNEILAKMGHSADAWELIRREVKVCLIKADLLVSSLLPSN
;
A
#
# COMPACT_ATOMS: atom_id res chain seq x y z
N MET A 1 32.02 -9.38 -48.10
CA MET A 1 31.60 -8.18 -47.32
C MET A 1 30.35 -8.48 -46.48
N GLN A 2 30.33 -9.61 -45.74
CA GLN A 2 29.14 -10.11 -45.01
C GLN A 2 29.40 -10.41 -43.53
N SER A 3 30.67 -10.32 -43.07
CA SER A 3 31.06 -10.71 -41.71
C SER A 3 31.09 -9.54 -40.71
N ARG A 4 31.09 -8.28 -41.18
CA ARG A 4 31.12 -7.09 -40.29
C ARG A 4 29.74 -6.64 -39.80
N ILE A 5 28.68 -6.94 -40.56
CA ILE A 5 27.30 -6.56 -40.21
C ILE A 5 26.76 -7.50 -39.12
N PHE A 6 27.15 -8.78 -39.13
CA PHE A 6 26.67 -9.77 -38.16
C PHE A 6 27.17 -9.47 -36.72
N ASN A 7 28.42 -9.03 -36.56
CA ASN A 7 28.95 -8.67 -35.24
C ASN A 7 28.34 -7.37 -34.68
N ALA A 8 27.95 -6.42 -35.52
CA ALA A 8 27.28 -5.20 -35.05
C ALA A 8 25.87 -5.49 -34.50
N CYS A 9 25.15 -6.45 -35.08
CA CYS A 9 23.83 -6.86 -34.60
C CYS A 9 23.89 -7.64 -33.27
N VAL A 10 24.96 -8.37 -33.01
CA VAL A 10 25.13 -9.13 -31.75
C VAL A 10 25.38 -8.19 -30.56
N PHE A 11 26.08 -7.06 -30.75
CA PHE A 11 26.26 -6.07 -29.68
C PHE A 11 25.06 -5.12 -29.49
N LEU A 12 24.29 -4.84 -30.55
CA LEU A 12 23.04 -4.07 -30.44
C LEU A 12 21.86 -4.90 -29.88
N GLY A 13 21.92 -6.23 -29.97
CA GLY A 13 20.93 -7.12 -29.36
C GLY A 13 21.08 -7.29 -27.84
N LEU A 14 22.24 -6.95 -27.28
CA LEU A 14 22.56 -7.17 -25.86
C LEU A 14 22.31 -5.97 -24.94
N PHE A 15 21.87 -4.82 -25.47
CA PHE A 15 21.53 -3.63 -24.67
C PHE A 15 20.02 -3.38 -24.49
N CYS A 16 19.15 -4.34 -24.85
CA CYS A 16 17.72 -4.29 -24.54
C CYS A 16 17.31 -5.27 -23.42
N ALA A 17 18.25 -5.59 -22.54
CA ALA A 17 17.97 -6.23 -21.25
C ALA A 17 18.18 -5.24 -20.09
N CYS A 18 17.93 -3.95 -20.31
CA CYS A 18 17.75 -3.00 -19.21
C CYS A 18 16.37 -3.24 -18.57
N SER A 19 16.36 -4.15 -17.60
CA SER A 19 15.52 -4.13 -16.41
C SER A 19 14.01 -3.98 -16.67
N ALA A 20 13.32 -5.11 -16.77
CA ALA A 20 11.85 -5.15 -16.72
C ALA A 20 11.25 -4.56 -15.41
N LEU A 21 12.07 -4.11 -14.44
CA LEU A 21 11.69 -3.67 -13.10
C LEU A 21 12.27 -2.32 -12.63
N SER A 22 12.99 -1.54 -13.46
CA SER A 22 13.50 -0.24 -12.99
C SER A 22 12.41 0.84 -12.96
N CYS A 23 11.43 0.68 -12.07
CA CYS A 23 10.56 1.80 -11.74
C CYS A 23 11.36 2.80 -10.90
N ARG A 24 11.87 3.86 -11.54
CA ARG A 24 12.66 4.92 -10.91
C ARG A 24 11.99 5.51 -9.67
N TRP A 25 10.66 5.58 -9.67
CA TRP A 25 9.92 6.08 -8.51
C TRP A 25 10.09 5.15 -7.31
N MET A 26 9.97 3.84 -7.48
CA MET A 26 10.15 2.91 -6.37
C MET A 26 11.56 2.99 -5.77
N GLU A 27 12.57 3.10 -6.63
CA GLU A 27 13.98 3.13 -6.23
C GLU A 27 14.31 4.34 -5.33
N HIS A 28 13.77 5.51 -5.64
CA HIS A 28 14.20 6.75 -4.97
C HIS A 28 13.12 7.41 -4.10
N ARG A 29 11.85 7.04 -4.25
CA ARG A 29 10.72 7.76 -3.64
C ARG A 29 9.83 6.87 -2.79
N PHE A 30 9.82 5.54 -2.98
CA PHE A 30 8.94 4.68 -2.20
C PHE A 30 9.19 4.76 -0.69
N ARG A 31 10.44 4.59 -0.23
CA ARG A 31 10.77 4.57 1.21
C ARG A 31 10.34 5.87 1.92
N PRO A 32 10.62 7.08 1.40
CA PRO A 32 10.09 8.31 1.98
C PRO A 32 8.57 8.37 2.09
N TYR A 33 7.83 7.94 1.05
CA TYR A 33 6.35 7.96 1.09
C TYR A 33 5.81 6.94 2.09
N SER A 34 6.40 5.75 2.12
CA SER A 34 6.07 4.67 3.06
C SER A 34 6.32 5.08 4.52
N GLY A 35 7.47 5.72 4.79
CA GLY A 35 7.78 6.29 6.10
C GLY A 35 6.79 7.39 6.49
N ASN A 36 6.53 8.34 5.59
CA ASN A 36 5.65 9.46 5.87
C ASN A 36 4.20 9.03 6.17
N SER A 37 3.68 8.00 5.49
CA SER A 37 2.33 7.50 5.79
C SER A 37 2.26 6.86 7.19
N LEU A 38 3.31 6.14 7.62
CA LEU A 38 3.40 5.60 8.98
C LEU A 38 3.59 6.70 10.04
N ASP A 39 4.42 7.70 9.77
CA ASP A 39 4.66 8.83 10.67
C ASP A 39 3.37 9.63 10.90
N LEU A 40 2.58 9.87 9.85
CA LEU A 40 1.28 10.54 9.95
C LEU A 40 0.28 9.76 10.82
N LEU A 41 0.26 8.42 10.72
CA LEU A 41 -0.54 7.58 11.64
C LEU A 41 -0.06 7.68 13.09
N ASP A 42 1.23 7.88 13.32
CA ASP A 42 1.79 8.04 14.67
C ASP A 42 1.54 9.44 15.24
N VAL A 43 1.48 10.46 14.39
CA VAL A 43 1.02 11.80 14.78
C VAL A 43 -0.45 11.77 15.20
N MET A 44 -1.31 11.08 14.44
CA MET A 44 -2.72 10.90 14.81
C MET A 44 -2.89 10.27 16.20
N ALA A 45 -2.06 9.27 16.53
CA ALA A 45 -2.09 8.58 17.82
C ALA A 45 -1.75 9.51 19.00
N LYS A 46 -0.73 10.37 18.85
CA LYS A 46 -0.23 11.26 19.91
C LYS A 46 -1.24 12.31 20.34
N ASN A 47 -2.19 12.65 19.48
CA ASN A 47 -3.24 13.63 19.78
C ASN A 47 -4.41 13.04 20.57
N MET A 48 -4.39 11.74 20.88
CA MET A 48 -5.45 11.07 21.61
C MET A 48 -5.17 11.12 23.12
N THR A 49 -6.08 11.71 23.89
CA THR A 49 -5.86 11.92 25.33
C THR A 49 -6.27 10.75 26.23
N ASN A 50 -6.99 9.73 25.74
CA ASN A 50 -7.30 8.47 26.42
C ASN A 50 -7.97 7.53 25.40
N SER A 51 -7.28 6.49 24.92
CA SER A 51 -7.93 5.42 24.14
C SER A 51 -8.17 4.22 25.05
N THR A 52 -9.37 3.66 25.03
CA THR A 52 -9.64 2.38 25.71
C THR A 52 -8.93 1.25 24.94
N ASP A 53 -8.35 0.26 25.63
CA ASP A 53 -7.86 -0.97 25.00
C ASP A 53 -9.06 -1.82 24.54
N GLY A 54 -9.66 -1.42 23.42
CA GLY A 54 -10.61 -2.25 22.68
C GLY A 54 -9.88 -3.37 21.93
N GLU A 55 -10.54 -4.51 21.77
CA GLU A 55 -10.00 -5.61 20.97
C GLU A 55 -10.57 -5.54 19.54
N ASN A 56 -9.69 -5.63 18.54
CA ASN A 56 -10.11 -5.80 17.16
C ASN A 56 -10.66 -7.23 16.96
N THR A 57 -11.97 -7.34 16.73
CA THR A 57 -12.66 -8.63 16.52
C THR A 57 -12.56 -9.16 15.09
N VAL A 58 -12.08 -8.35 14.13
CA VAL A 58 -11.94 -8.74 12.73
C VAL A 58 -10.59 -9.46 12.54
N PRO A 59 -10.57 -10.76 12.19
CA PRO A 59 -9.32 -11.48 12.02
C PRO A 59 -8.50 -10.94 10.85
N PHE A 60 -7.21 -10.71 11.10
CA PHE A 60 -6.29 -10.25 10.07
C PHE A 60 -6.14 -11.30 8.94
N PRO A 61 -6.12 -10.91 7.65
CA PRO A 61 -6.14 -11.85 6.54
C PRO A 61 -4.72 -12.32 6.18
N ASP A 62 -3.99 -12.93 7.13
CA ASP A 62 -2.58 -13.33 6.96
C ASP A 62 -2.32 -14.17 5.72
N HIS A 63 -3.25 -15.04 5.35
CA HIS A 63 -3.14 -15.88 4.17
C HIS A 63 -3.01 -15.06 2.87
N LEU A 64 -3.68 -13.90 2.76
CA LEU A 64 -3.61 -13.04 1.58
C LEU A 64 -2.23 -12.40 1.45
N TYR A 65 -1.68 -11.91 2.56
CA TYR A 65 -0.35 -11.32 2.60
C TYR A 65 0.76 -12.36 2.36
N SER A 66 0.61 -13.57 2.91
CA SER A 66 1.51 -14.70 2.65
C SER A 66 1.47 -15.17 1.20
N GLN A 67 0.30 -15.14 0.56
CA GLN A 67 0.18 -15.43 -0.87
C GLN A 67 0.83 -14.33 -1.71
N ALA A 68 0.62 -13.06 -1.35
CA ALA A 68 1.20 -11.93 -2.05
C ALA A 68 2.74 -11.93 -1.97
N SER A 69 3.32 -12.27 -0.81
CA SER A 69 4.79 -12.29 -0.64
C SER A 69 5.51 -13.32 -1.52
N LYS A 70 4.79 -14.36 -1.97
CA LYS A 70 5.27 -15.40 -2.88
C LYS A 70 4.92 -15.15 -4.35
N ALA A 71 4.19 -14.06 -4.64
CA ALA A 71 3.80 -13.71 -6.00
C ALA A 71 4.98 -13.15 -6.82
N SER A 72 4.77 -13.00 -8.14
CA SER A 72 5.67 -12.25 -9.01
C SER A 72 5.82 -10.79 -8.55
N ALA A 73 6.84 -10.09 -9.03
CA ALA A 73 7.05 -8.68 -8.69
C ALA A 73 5.81 -7.82 -9.00
N GLU A 74 5.21 -8.00 -10.17
CA GLU A 74 3.93 -7.36 -10.54
C GLU A 74 2.79 -7.73 -9.57
N GLY A 75 2.71 -9.00 -9.16
CA GLY A 75 1.70 -9.45 -8.20
C GLY A 75 1.85 -8.81 -6.82
N LYS A 76 3.08 -8.64 -6.34
CA LYS A 76 3.38 -7.91 -5.09
C LYS A 76 2.97 -6.45 -5.19
N LEU A 77 3.35 -5.78 -6.28
CA LEU A 77 2.98 -4.38 -6.53
C LEU A 77 1.48 -4.19 -6.63
N SER A 78 0.79 -5.04 -7.40
CA SER A 78 -0.66 -4.99 -7.54
C SER A 78 -1.37 -5.19 -6.19
N PHE A 79 -0.88 -6.09 -5.34
CA PHE A 79 -1.45 -6.29 -4.02
C PHE A 79 -1.18 -5.10 -3.08
N ALA A 80 0.02 -4.52 -3.10
CA ALA A 80 0.34 -3.30 -2.36
C ALA A 80 -0.55 -2.12 -2.77
N VAL A 81 -0.76 -1.91 -4.08
CA VAL A 81 -1.68 -0.89 -4.62
C VAL A 81 -3.11 -1.14 -4.13
N HIS A 82 -3.58 -2.40 -4.10
CA HIS A 82 -4.91 -2.71 -3.56
C HIS A 82 -5.02 -2.38 -2.06
N ILE A 83 -4.00 -2.66 -1.25
CA ILE A 83 -4.00 -2.28 0.18
C ILE A 83 -4.16 -0.77 0.32
N LEU A 84 -3.33 0.01 -0.38
CA LEU A 84 -3.34 1.47 -0.30
C LEU A 84 -4.71 2.06 -0.72
N LYS A 85 -5.32 1.51 -1.76
CA LYS A 85 -6.65 1.93 -2.21
C LYS A 85 -7.76 1.59 -1.21
N GLU A 86 -7.74 0.42 -0.59
CA GLU A 86 -8.72 0.08 0.45
C GLU A 86 -8.50 0.92 1.72
N VAL A 87 -7.25 1.25 2.07
CA VAL A 87 -6.92 2.18 3.16
C VAL A 87 -7.46 3.58 2.88
N SER A 88 -7.26 4.13 1.68
CA SER A 88 -7.83 5.44 1.30
C SER A 88 -9.35 5.42 1.42
N ALA A 89 -10.01 4.43 0.82
CA ALA A 89 -11.46 4.32 0.83
C ALA A 89 -12.02 4.20 2.26
N LEU A 90 -11.33 3.51 3.17
CA LEU A 90 -11.72 3.42 4.57
C LEU A 90 -11.56 4.77 5.29
N PHE A 91 -10.48 5.51 5.00
CA PHE A 91 -10.22 6.82 5.59
C PHE A 91 -11.01 7.98 4.93
N GLU A 92 -11.77 7.72 3.87
CA GLU A 92 -12.73 8.66 3.29
C GLU A 92 -14.12 8.59 3.97
N GLU A 93 -14.36 7.60 4.85
CA GLU A 93 -15.57 7.55 5.67
C GLU A 93 -15.61 8.67 6.72
N ASP A 94 -16.80 8.94 7.27
CA ASP A 94 -16.98 10.02 8.24
C ASP A 94 -16.16 9.80 9.52
N GLN A 95 -15.20 10.71 9.73
CA GLN A 95 -14.25 10.75 10.84
C GLN A 95 -14.55 11.89 11.82
N ASN A 96 -15.70 12.56 11.76
CA ASN A 96 -16.05 13.68 12.64
C ASN A 96 -15.92 13.36 14.14
N SER A 97 -16.06 12.08 14.49
CA SER A 97 -15.93 11.55 15.85
C SER A 97 -14.53 11.04 16.20
N ALA A 98 -13.60 11.01 15.23
CA ALA A 98 -12.19 10.75 15.50
C ALA A 98 -11.56 11.96 16.20
N SER A 99 -10.62 11.71 17.11
CA SER A 99 -9.90 12.77 17.84
C SER A 99 -8.75 13.40 17.04
N TRP A 100 -8.63 13.07 15.75
CA TRP A 100 -7.50 13.44 14.92
C TRP A 100 -7.68 14.84 14.31
N GLN A 101 -6.57 15.53 14.07
CA GLN A 101 -6.61 16.79 13.34
C GLN A 101 -6.89 16.50 11.86
N GLU A 102 -7.93 17.14 11.31
CA GLU A 102 -8.36 16.98 9.91
C GLU A 102 -7.20 17.13 8.91
N VAL A 103 -6.36 18.16 9.09
CA VAL A 103 -5.17 18.38 8.25
C VAL A 103 -4.19 17.20 8.27
N THR A 104 -4.08 16.46 9.38
CA THR A 104 -3.21 15.27 9.46
C THR A 104 -3.80 14.12 8.66
N VAL A 105 -5.13 13.95 8.69
CA VAL A 105 -5.86 12.95 7.90
C VAL A 105 -5.77 13.26 6.41
N GLU A 106 -6.00 14.50 6.02
CA GLU A 106 -5.88 14.93 4.62
C GLU A 106 -4.47 14.66 4.08
N ASN A 107 -3.44 15.02 4.85
CA ASN A 107 -2.05 14.73 4.48
C ASN A 107 -1.80 13.23 4.36
N PHE A 108 -2.35 12.42 5.26
CA PHE A 108 -2.24 10.96 5.18
C PHE A 108 -2.88 10.41 3.91
N LEU A 109 -4.13 10.81 3.62
CA LEU A 109 -4.84 10.43 2.40
C LEU A 109 -4.08 10.85 1.14
N ASN A 110 -3.54 12.07 1.11
CA ASN A 110 -2.73 12.57 -0.01
C ASN A 110 -1.48 11.70 -0.25
N VAL A 111 -0.77 11.32 0.82
CA VAL A 111 0.43 10.47 0.73
C VAL A 111 0.06 9.07 0.27
N VAL A 112 -0.97 8.46 0.85
CA VAL A 112 -1.42 7.09 0.52
C VAL A 112 -1.94 7.00 -0.91
N ASN A 113 -2.77 7.95 -1.35
CA ASN A 113 -3.26 8.00 -2.73
C ASN A 113 -2.11 8.19 -3.72
N ARG A 114 -1.20 9.13 -3.43
CA ARG A 114 -0.05 9.33 -4.31
C ARG A 114 0.84 8.09 -4.37
N GLN A 115 1.06 7.41 -3.24
CA GLN A 115 1.82 6.16 -3.20
C GLN A 115 1.13 5.07 -4.03
N ALA A 116 -0.19 4.97 -3.99
CA ALA A 116 -0.95 4.01 -4.79
C ALA A 116 -0.83 4.27 -6.29
N ASP A 117 -0.98 5.53 -6.72
CA ASP A 117 -0.90 5.93 -8.13
C ASP A 117 0.49 5.69 -8.71
N GLU A 118 1.53 6.03 -7.96
CA GLU A 118 2.91 5.88 -8.40
C GLU A 118 3.31 4.40 -8.49
N LEU A 119 2.96 3.58 -7.50
CA LEU A 119 3.17 2.13 -7.57
C LEU A 119 2.37 1.50 -8.71
N HIS A 120 1.15 1.98 -8.96
CA HIS A 120 0.34 1.53 -10.07
C HIS A 120 1.00 1.85 -11.41
N SER A 121 1.63 3.03 -11.56
CA SER A 121 2.36 3.41 -12.77
C SER A 121 3.57 2.50 -13.07
N CYS A 122 4.11 1.82 -12.05
CA CYS A 122 5.23 0.89 -12.18
C CYS A 122 4.82 -0.49 -12.75
N ILE A 123 3.52 -0.78 -12.87
CA ILE A 123 3.01 -2.06 -13.38
C ILE A 123 2.96 -1.98 -14.91
N LYS A 124 3.88 -2.67 -15.60
CA LYS A 124 3.96 -2.65 -17.07
C LYS A 124 2.75 -3.35 -17.69
N GLY A 125 2.00 -2.64 -18.53
CA GLY A 125 0.87 -3.15 -19.30
C GLY A 125 -0.47 -2.66 -18.75
N HIS A 126 -1.09 -1.72 -19.46
CA HIS A 126 -2.41 -1.17 -19.14
C HIS A 126 -3.56 -2.21 -19.12
N SER A 127 -3.30 -3.49 -19.42
CA SER A 127 -4.32 -4.53 -19.60
C SER A 127 -4.49 -5.49 -18.41
N HIS A 128 -3.59 -5.54 -17.42
CA HIS A 128 -3.62 -6.61 -16.41
C HIS A 128 -3.42 -6.16 -14.96
N MET A 129 -3.94 -4.99 -14.57
CA MET A 129 -4.29 -4.86 -13.16
C MET A 129 -5.29 -5.99 -12.86
N LYS A 130 -4.87 -6.99 -12.08
CA LYS A 130 -5.78 -8.07 -11.66
C LYS A 130 -7.02 -7.40 -11.09
N LYS A 131 -8.20 -7.92 -11.44
CA LYS A 131 -9.47 -7.51 -10.83
C LYS A 131 -9.28 -7.28 -9.34
N ARG A 132 -9.93 -6.24 -8.80
CA ARG A 132 -9.96 -5.90 -7.37
C ARG A 132 -9.91 -7.17 -6.54
N ASN A 133 -8.97 -7.26 -5.60
CA ASN A 133 -8.88 -8.43 -4.75
C ASN A 133 -10.11 -8.52 -3.85
N THR A 134 -11.11 -9.31 -4.26
CA THR A 134 -12.41 -9.40 -3.58
C THR A 134 -12.29 -9.82 -2.12
N LYS A 135 -11.31 -10.67 -1.79
CA LYS A 135 -11.09 -11.12 -0.41
C LYS A 135 -10.50 -10.01 0.46
N LEU A 136 -9.54 -9.26 -0.08
CA LEU A 136 -8.98 -8.10 0.60
C LEU A 136 -10.05 -7.02 0.80
N HIS A 137 -10.83 -6.73 -0.24
CA HIS A 137 -11.95 -5.80 -0.15
C HIS A 137 -12.96 -6.22 0.92
N LEU A 138 -13.33 -7.50 0.98
CA LEU A 138 -14.24 -8.00 2.01
C LEU A 138 -13.68 -7.83 3.42
N TYR A 139 -12.37 -7.98 3.59
CA TYR A 139 -11.72 -7.72 4.88
C TYR A 139 -11.84 -6.23 5.29
N PHE A 140 -11.52 -5.28 4.41
CA PHE A 140 -11.70 -3.86 4.72
C PHE A 140 -13.17 -3.49 4.94
N LYS A 141 -14.09 -4.09 4.19
CA LYS A 141 -15.53 -3.94 4.43
C LYS A 141 -15.96 -4.46 5.81
N ARG A 142 -15.33 -5.53 6.31
CA ARG A 142 -15.56 -6.00 7.69
C ARG A 142 -14.99 -5.03 8.71
N LEU A 143 -13.83 -4.40 8.48
CA LEU A 143 -13.33 -3.34 9.36
C LEU A 143 -14.34 -2.20 9.47
N SER A 144 -14.84 -1.69 8.34
CA SER A 144 -15.89 -0.66 8.31
C SER A 144 -17.16 -1.11 9.05
N ASN A 145 -17.72 -2.26 8.69
CA ASN A 145 -19.01 -2.69 9.26
C ASN A 145 -18.93 -3.16 10.72
N GLU A 146 -17.91 -3.93 11.08
CA GLU A 146 -17.82 -4.62 12.37
C GLU A 146 -17.14 -3.77 13.44
N ILE A 147 -16.34 -2.77 13.05
CA ILE A 147 -15.65 -1.86 13.98
C ILE A 147 -16.31 -0.49 13.89
N LEU A 148 -16.19 0.22 12.76
CA LEU A 148 -16.69 1.59 12.66
C LEU A 148 -18.20 1.67 12.87
N ALA A 149 -19.00 0.96 12.06
CA ALA A 149 -20.45 1.07 12.14
C ALA A 149 -21.01 0.57 13.48
N LYS A 150 -20.53 -0.57 13.99
CA LYS A 150 -21.00 -1.14 15.27
C LYS A 150 -20.64 -0.29 16.49
N MET A 151 -19.50 0.38 16.45
CA MET A 151 -19.05 1.27 17.53
C MET A 151 -19.42 2.73 17.26
N GLY A 152 -20.33 2.99 16.30
CA GLY A 152 -20.88 4.32 16.02
C GLY A 152 -19.85 5.35 15.55
N HIS A 153 -18.83 4.91 14.80
CA HIS A 153 -17.69 5.73 14.36
C HIS A 153 -16.99 6.46 15.52
N SER A 154 -17.04 5.92 16.74
CA SER A 154 -16.44 6.53 17.92
C SER A 154 -14.91 6.67 17.80
N ALA A 155 -14.32 7.55 18.62
CA ALA A 155 -12.87 7.74 18.66
C ALA A 155 -12.11 6.42 18.93
N ASP A 156 -12.63 5.56 19.81
CA ASP A 156 -12.06 4.24 20.08
C ASP A 156 -12.12 3.33 18.84
N ALA A 157 -13.21 3.38 18.07
CA ALA A 157 -13.34 2.61 16.83
C ALA A 157 -12.28 3.02 15.79
N TRP A 158 -12.09 4.33 15.61
CA TRP A 158 -11.09 4.88 14.70
C TRP A 158 -9.67 4.55 15.16
N GLU A 159 -9.41 4.50 16.46
CA GLU A 159 -8.10 4.08 16.97
C GLU A 159 -7.81 2.60 16.68
N LEU A 160 -8.82 1.71 16.77
CA LEU A 160 -8.67 0.32 16.32
C LEU A 160 -8.36 0.25 14.83
N ILE A 161 -9.07 1.01 14.00
CA ILE A 161 -8.82 1.10 12.56
C ILE A 161 -7.40 1.61 12.27
N ARG A 162 -6.94 2.65 12.95
CA ARG A 162 -5.60 3.23 12.77
C ARG A 162 -4.50 2.20 13.07
N ARG A 163 -4.63 1.45 14.17
CA ARG A 163 -3.70 0.38 14.53
C ARG A 163 -3.68 -0.73 13.48
N GLU A 164 -4.85 -1.15 13.00
CA GLU A 164 -4.98 -2.18 11.96
C GLU A 164 -4.40 -1.71 10.63
N VAL A 165 -4.66 -0.46 10.24
CA VAL A 165 -4.11 0.14 9.01
C VAL A 165 -2.60 0.30 9.10
N LYS A 166 -2.03 0.64 10.27
CA LYS A 166 -0.58 0.64 10.47
C LYS A 166 0.03 -0.72 10.14
N VAL A 167 -0.59 -1.82 10.58
CA VAL A 167 -0.14 -3.19 10.25
C VAL A 167 -0.26 -3.45 8.74
N CYS A 168 -1.35 -3.05 8.11
CA CYS A 168 -1.55 -3.19 6.66
C CYS A 168 -0.46 -2.45 5.85
N LEU A 169 -0.14 -1.21 6.23
CA LEU A 169 0.90 -0.40 5.57
C LEU A 169 2.30 -0.97 5.79
N ILE A 170 2.64 -1.46 6.98
CA ILE A 170 3.91 -2.14 7.23
C ILE A 170 4.04 -3.37 6.32
N LYS A 171 2.98 -4.18 6.19
CA LYS A 171 3.02 -5.35 5.31
C LYS A 171 3.10 -4.95 3.83
N ALA A 172 2.46 -3.85 3.42
CA ALA A 172 2.63 -3.29 2.08
C ALA A 172 4.06 -2.81 1.82
N ASP A 173 4.70 -2.16 2.80
CA ASP A 173 6.11 -1.78 2.75
C ASP A 173 7.00 -2.98 2.50
N LEU A 174 6.86 -4.03 3.32
CA LEU A 174 7.66 -5.25 3.19
C LEU A 174 7.53 -5.89 1.80
N LEU A 175 6.33 -5.88 1.21
CA LEU A 175 6.11 -6.41 -0.14
C LEU A 175 6.89 -5.62 -1.19
N VAL A 176 6.80 -4.29 -1.17
CA VAL A 176 7.47 -3.44 -2.16
C VAL A 176 8.96 -3.34 -1.90
N SER A 177 9.38 -3.19 -0.65
CA SER A 177 10.79 -3.19 -0.22
C SER A 177 11.51 -4.47 -0.62
N SER A 178 10.83 -5.62 -0.67
CA SER A 178 11.41 -6.89 -1.17
C SER A 178 11.77 -6.89 -2.66
N LEU A 179 11.32 -5.87 -3.41
CA LEU A 179 11.61 -5.69 -4.83
C LEU A 179 12.71 -4.65 -5.09
N LEU A 180 13.10 -3.90 -4.07
CA LEU A 180 14.14 -2.89 -4.16
C LEU A 180 15.52 -3.53 -3.95
N PRO A 181 16.56 -3.03 -4.61
CA PRO A 181 17.92 -3.44 -4.30
C PRO A 181 18.24 -3.15 -2.83
N SER A 182 18.99 -4.05 -2.20
CA SER A 182 19.57 -3.81 -0.89
C SER A 182 20.53 -2.62 -0.99
N ASN A 183 20.37 -1.63 -0.11
CA ASN A 183 21.34 -0.55 0.04
C ASN A 183 22.66 -1.08 0.60
#